data_AF-A0A2V8PW60-F1
#
_entry.id   AF-A0A2V8PW60-F1
#
_cell.length_a   1.000
_cell.length_b   1.000
_cell.length_c   1.000
_cell.angle_alpha   90.00
_cell.angle_beta   90.00
_cell.angle_gamma   90.00
#
_symmetry.space_group_name_H-M   'P 1'
#
loop_
_entity.id
_entity.type
_entity.pdbx_description
1 polymer ?
#
loop_
_entity_poly.entity_id
_entity_poly.type
_entity_poly.pdbx_seq_one_letter_code
_entity_poly.pdbx_strand_id
1 'polypeptide(L)'
;EGDPLLIEDLERRRAELRDELGTIAGQTDAVTRRLIDGKVRRHFFSLAYLLRQYIRREELTMSLAKARLHFKAEINSTPEKEQRNLLLQAIERSATLRRVEALIHLHRLLKVWVAPHVISTSVMLALMVVHIVQVVFFNVR
;
A
#
# COMPACT_ATOMS: atom_id res chain seq x y z
N GLU A 1 2.12 -9.66 -20.67
CA GLU A 1 3.17 -9.31 -19.68
C GLU A 1 3.06 -7.83 -19.35
N GLY A 2 3.08 -7.45 -18.07
CA GLY A 2 2.97 -6.05 -17.66
C GLY A 2 4.37 -5.49 -17.40
N ASP A 3 4.68 -4.34 -18.03
CA ASP A 3 5.91 -3.59 -17.81
C ASP A 3 6.21 -3.43 -16.30
N PRO A 4 7.49 -3.44 -15.88
CA PRO A 4 7.87 -3.17 -14.51
C PRO A 4 7.41 -1.76 -14.17
N LEU A 5 6.26 -1.65 -13.48
CA LEU A 5 5.72 -0.37 -13.00
C LEU A 5 6.81 0.36 -12.21
N LEU A 6 7.33 1.42 -12.81
CA LEU A 6 8.32 2.27 -12.19
C LEU A 6 7.65 2.95 -10.98
N ILE A 7 8.39 3.10 -9.89
CA ILE A 7 7.83 3.71 -8.68
C ILE A 7 7.30 5.12 -8.93
N GLU A 8 7.90 5.82 -9.89
CA GLU A 8 7.48 7.14 -10.38
C GLU A 8 6.06 7.12 -10.95
N ASP A 9 5.68 6.05 -11.67
CA ASP A 9 4.32 5.88 -12.19
C ASP A 9 3.32 5.60 -11.07
N LEU A 10 3.73 4.84 -10.05
CA LEU A 10 2.90 4.61 -8.87
C LEU A 10 2.71 5.88 -8.05
N GLU A 11 3.75 6.70 -7.92
CA GLU A 11 3.67 8.01 -7.26
C GLU A 11 2.81 9.00 -8.03
N ARG A 12 2.94 9.04 -9.37
CA ARG A 12 2.07 9.82 -10.25
C ARG A 12 0.62 9.37 -10.11
N ARG A 13 0.36 8.06 -10.17
CA ARG A 13 -0.98 7.51 -10.03
C ARG A 13 -1.58 7.78 -8.65
N ARG A 14 -0.76 7.79 -7.59
CA ARG A 14 -1.17 8.18 -6.24
C ARG A 14 -1.61 9.65 -6.21
N ALA A 15 -0.88 10.55 -6.88
CA ALA A 15 -1.23 11.97 -6.94
C ALA A 15 -2.56 12.17 -7.67
N GLU A 16 -2.73 11.54 -8.84
CA GLU A 16 -3.99 11.57 -9.60
C GLU A 16 -5.18 11.09 -8.79
N LEU A 17 -5.08 9.92 -8.14
CA LEU A 17 -6.16 9.37 -7.31
C LEU A 17 -6.50 10.28 -6.12
N ARG A 18 -5.52 11.02 -5.59
CA ARG A 18 -5.75 11.95 -4.48
C ARG A 18 -6.48 13.20 -4.95
N ASP A 19 -6.18 13.66 -6.15
CA ASP A 19 -6.84 14.82 -6.79
C ASP A 19 -8.29 14.48 -7.18
N GLU A 20 -8.52 13.30 -7.76
CA GLU A 20 -9.87 12.79 -8.05
C GLU A 20 -10.72 12.68 -6.77
N LEU A 21 -10.15 12.15 -5.68
CA LEU A 21 -10.82 12.09 -4.38
C LEU A 21 -11.12 13.49 -3.81
N GLY A 22 -10.22 14.46 -4.02
CA GLY A 22 -10.44 15.86 -3.65
C GLY A 22 -11.59 16.50 -4.42
N THR A 23 -11.68 16.20 -5.71
CA THR A 23 -12.77 16.65 -6.60
C THR A 23 -14.11 16.05 -6.19
N ILE A 24 -14.15 14.73 -5.94
CA ILE A 24 -15.34 14.05 -5.43
C ILE A 24 -15.78 14.65 -4.09
N ALA A 25 -14.83 14.89 -3.17
CA ALA A 25 -15.08 15.51 -1.87
C ALA A 25 -15.55 16.98 -1.97
N GLY A 26 -15.19 17.69 -3.04
CA GLY A 26 -15.70 19.04 -3.34
C GLY A 26 -17.14 19.03 -3.87
N GLN A 27 -17.54 17.94 -4.52
CA GLN A 27 -18.90 17.75 -5.07
C GLN A 27 -19.85 17.06 -4.08
N THR A 28 -19.36 16.54 -2.95
CA THR A 28 -20.19 15.86 -1.95
C THR A 28 -20.63 16.79 -0.82
N ASP A 29 -21.83 16.53 -0.31
CA ASP A 29 -22.42 17.24 0.83
C ASP A 29 -21.56 17.08 2.11
N ALA A 30 -21.69 18.03 3.05
CA ALA A 30 -20.85 18.14 4.24
C ALA A 30 -20.88 16.89 5.14
N VAL A 31 -22.02 16.18 5.16
CA VAL A 31 -22.19 14.92 5.91
C VAL A 31 -21.36 13.79 5.27
N THR A 32 -21.44 13.67 3.94
CA THR A 32 -20.74 12.66 3.15
C THR A 32 -19.23 12.88 3.17
N ARG A 33 -18.81 14.16 3.15
CA ARG A 33 -17.40 14.56 3.28
C ARG A 33 -16.80 14.16 4.62
N ARG A 34 -17.53 14.32 5.73
CA ARG A 34 -17.09 13.90 7.08
C ARG A 34 -16.98 12.38 7.21
N LEU A 35 -17.89 11.64 6.58
CA LEU A 35 -17.84 10.17 6.53
C LEU A 35 -16.60 9.66 5.78
N ILE A 36 -16.26 10.29 4.65
CA ILE A 36 -15.08 9.96 3.85
C ILE A 36 -13.79 10.30 4.62
N ASP A 37 -13.66 11.52 5.12
CA ASP A 37 -12.40 11.96 5.74
C ASP A 37 -12.19 11.34 7.15
N GLY A 38 -13.28 11.07 7.87
CA GLY A 38 -13.22 10.50 9.22
C GLY A 38 -13.08 8.97 9.24
N LYS A 39 -13.95 8.26 8.52
CA LYS A 39 -14.14 6.81 8.70
C LYS A 39 -13.41 6.01 7.62
N VAL A 40 -13.57 6.41 6.36
CA VAL A 40 -12.89 5.76 5.21
C VAL A 40 -11.39 5.96 5.33
N ARG A 41 -10.93 7.21 5.47
CA ARG A 41 -9.50 7.50 5.57
C ARG A 41 -8.85 6.78 6.75
N ARG A 42 -9.46 6.80 7.94
CA ARG A 42 -8.89 6.19 9.15
C ARG A 42 -8.85 4.66 9.08
N HIS A 43 -9.87 4.02 8.49
CA HIS A 43 -9.92 2.58 8.31
C HIS A 43 -8.86 2.10 7.33
N PHE A 44 -8.82 2.72 6.14
CA PHE A 44 -7.86 2.34 5.11
C PHE A 44 -6.43 2.67 5.55
N PHE A 45 -6.16 3.79 6.24
CA PHE A 45 -4.81 4.17 6.67
C PHE A 45 -4.21 3.34 7.82
N SER A 46 -4.92 2.38 8.41
CA SER A 46 -4.36 1.52 9.46
C SER A 46 -3.21 0.63 8.96
N LEU A 47 -2.10 0.62 9.70
CA LEU A 47 -0.92 -0.25 9.48
C LEU A 47 -1.28 -1.74 9.53
N ALA A 48 -2.23 -2.12 10.39
CA ALA A 48 -2.71 -3.50 10.48
C ALA A 48 -3.42 -3.96 9.19
N TYR A 49 -4.09 -3.03 8.49
CA TYR A 49 -4.76 -3.32 7.23
C TYR A 49 -3.74 -3.54 6.10
N LEU A 50 -2.64 -2.77 6.09
CA LEU A 50 -1.52 -2.97 5.15
C LEU A 50 -0.84 -4.33 5.31
N LEU A 51 -0.48 -4.67 6.55
CA LEU A 51 0.15 -5.94 6.87
C LEU A 51 -0.74 -7.12 6.49
N ARG A 52 -2.04 -7.03 6.78
CA ARG A 52 -3.01 -8.05 6.39
C ARG A 52 -3.10 -8.22 4.87
N GLN A 53 -3.14 -7.12 4.12
CA GLN A 53 -3.25 -7.16 2.65
C GLN A 53 -2.03 -7.82 2.01
N TYR A 54 -0.84 -7.55 2.55
CA TYR A 54 0.41 -8.16 2.08
C TYR A 54 0.50 -9.65 2.43
N ILE A 55 0.17 -10.02 3.67
CA ILE A 55 0.24 -11.40 4.14
C ILE A 55 -0.80 -12.30 3.45
N ARG A 56 -2.03 -11.81 3.26
CA ARG A 56 -3.12 -12.62 2.69
C ARG A 56 -3.20 -12.61 1.16
N ARG A 57 -2.37 -11.80 0.46
CA ARG A 57 -2.50 -11.58 -0.99
C ARG A 57 -3.97 -11.38 -1.41
N GLU A 58 -4.73 -10.59 -0.66
CA GLU A 58 -6.16 -10.41 -0.94
C GLU A 58 -6.35 -9.74 -2.32
N GLU A 59 -7.15 -10.36 -3.18
CA GLU A 59 -7.51 -9.79 -4.48
C GLU A 59 -8.27 -8.47 -4.32
N LEU A 60 -8.06 -7.55 -5.27
CA LEU A 60 -8.68 -6.23 -5.27
C LEU A 60 -10.21 -6.32 -5.16
N THR A 61 -10.81 -7.25 -5.90
CA THR A 61 -12.24 -7.56 -5.93
C THR A 61 -12.79 -7.91 -4.55
N MET A 62 -12.09 -8.75 -3.80
CA MET A 62 -12.45 -9.14 -2.42
C MET A 62 -12.36 -7.94 -1.47
N SER A 63 -11.29 -7.14 -1.58
CA SER A 63 -11.13 -5.95 -0.73
C SER A 63 -12.22 -4.90 -0.99
N LEU A 64 -12.62 -4.74 -2.25
CA LEU A 64 -13.69 -3.84 -2.68
C LEU A 64 -15.07 -4.34 -2.22
N ALA A 65 -15.34 -5.63 -2.38
CA ALA A 65 -16.59 -6.24 -1.91
C ALA A 65 -16.75 -6.08 -0.39
N LYS A 66 -15.66 -6.23 0.36
CA LYS A 66 -15.65 -6.08 1.82
C LYS A 66 -15.81 -4.62 2.26
N ALA A 67 -15.17 -3.68 1.56
CA ALA A 67 -15.37 -2.26 1.77
C ALA A 67 -16.82 -1.85 1.48
N ARG A 68 -17.39 -2.30 0.36
CA ARG A 68 -18.80 -2.08 0.01
C ARG A 68 -19.75 -2.66 1.05
N LEU A 69 -19.47 -3.85 1.60
CA LEU A 69 -20.24 -4.44 2.70
C LEU A 69 -20.16 -3.59 3.97
N HIS A 70 -18.97 -3.11 4.31
CA HIS A 70 -18.74 -2.31 5.51
C HIS A 70 -19.49 -0.96 5.45
N PHE A 71 -19.55 -0.34 4.27
CA PHE A 71 -20.27 0.92 4.07
C PHE A 71 -21.71 0.73 3.56
N LYS A 72 -22.20 -0.52 3.46
CA LYS A 72 -23.55 -0.82 2.92
C LYS A 72 -24.66 -0.13 3.72
N ALA A 73 -24.51 -0.02 5.04
CA ALA A 73 -25.47 0.66 5.90
C ALA A 73 -25.56 2.17 5.58
N GLU A 74 -24.41 2.83 5.42
CA GLU A 74 -24.33 4.26 5.07
C GLU A 74 -24.70 4.54 3.61
N ILE A 75 -24.41 3.60 2.70
CA ILE A 75 -24.88 3.63 1.31
C ILE A 75 -26.41 3.56 1.27
N ASN A 76 -27.03 2.69 2.08
CA ASN A 76 -28.48 2.51 2.10
C ASN A 76 -29.22 3.63 2.84
N SER A 77 -28.56 4.33 3.76
CA SER A 77 -29.14 5.49 4.46
C SER A 77 -29.09 6.77 3.63
N THR A 78 -28.42 6.77 2.47
CA THR A 78 -28.37 7.92 1.55
C THR A 78 -29.48 7.77 0.51
N PRO A 79 -30.58 8.55 0.59
CA PRO A 79 -31.74 8.40 -0.28
C PRO A 79 -31.49 8.92 -1.70
N GLU A 80 -30.56 9.88 -1.86
CA GLU A 80 -30.26 10.51 -3.14
C GLU A 80 -29.31 9.64 -3.98
N LYS A 81 -29.78 9.18 -5.16
CA LYS A 81 -29.02 8.31 -6.07
C LYS A 81 -27.67 8.89 -6.49
N GLU A 82 -27.60 10.21 -6.65
CA GLU A 82 -26.40 10.90 -7.12
C GLU A 82 -25.30 10.90 -6.04
N GLN A 83 -25.64 11.28 -4.81
CA GLN A 83 -24.71 11.20 -3.67
C GLN A 83 -24.27 9.76 -3.37
N ARG A 84 -25.17 8.80 -3.58
CA ARG A 84 -24.88 7.37 -3.40
C ARG A 84 -23.85 6.86 -4.41
N ASN A 85 -23.90 7.35 -5.66
CA ASN A 85 -22.92 7.02 -6.70
C ASN A 85 -21.56 7.68 -6.41
N LEU A 86 -21.55 8.94 -5.98
CA LEU A 86 -20.32 9.63 -5.55
C LEU A 86 -19.64 8.92 -4.38
N LEU A 87 -20.41 8.43 -3.39
CA LEU A 87 -19.87 7.68 -2.26
C LEU A 87 -19.28 6.32 -2.69
N LEU A 88 -19.91 5.61 -3.63
CA LEU A 88 -19.36 4.38 -4.20
C LEU A 88 -18.05 4.64 -4.94
N GLN A 89 -17.99 5.69 -5.77
CA GLN A 89 -16.76 6.08 -6.45
C GLN A 89 -15.66 6.47 -5.45
N ALA A 90 -15.98 7.21 -4.38
CA ALA A 90 -15.02 7.53 -3.33
C ALA A 90 -14.47 6.28 -2.63
N ILE A 91 -15.32 5.27 -2.37
CA ILE A 91 -14.90 4.00 -1.78
C ILE A 91 -13.97 3.24 -2.74
N GLU A 92 -14.30 3.20 -4.03
CA GLU A 92 -13.46 2.56 -5.04
C GLU A 92 -12.10 3.23 -5.18
N ARG A 93 -12.09 4.56 -5.32
CA ARG A 93 -10.86 5.35 -5.49
C ARG A 93 -10.00 5.34 -4.23
N SER A 94 -10.60 5.31 -3.04
CA SER A 94 -9.85 5.17 -1.78
C SER A 94 -9.26 3.77 -1.60
N ALA A 95 -9.98 2.72 -1.99
CA ALA A 95 -9.46 1.36 -1.97
C ALA A 95 -8.28 1.17 -2.95
N THR A 96 -8.37 1.73 -4.16
CA THR A 96 -7.28 1.68 -5.15
C THR A 96 -6.08 2.52 -4.70
N LEU A 97 -6.30 3.72 -4.17
CA LEU A 97 -5.25 4.57 -3.59
C LEU A 97 -4.49 3.81 -2.49
N ARG A 98 -5.19 3.09 -1.61
CA ARG A 98 -4.56 2.34 -0.54
C ARG A 98 -3.63 1.25 -1.04
N ARG A 99 -4.00 0.55 -2.13
CA ARG A 99 -3.14 -0.46 -2.76
C ARG A 99 -1.88 0.17 -3.35
N VAL A 100 -2.00 1.31 -4.02
CA VAL A 100 -0.85 2.04 -4.58
C VAL A 100 0.09 2.47 -3.44
N GLU A 101 -0.44 3.00 -2.34
CA GLU A 101 0.36 3.35 -1.16
C GLU A 101 1.03 2.14 -0.50
N ALA A 102 0.37 0.98 -0.48
CA ALA A 102 0.93 -0.26 0.03
C ALA A 102 2.14 -0.73 -0.79
N LEU A 103 2.04 -0.67 -2.13
CA LEU A 103 3.13 -1.03 -3.04
C LEU A 103 4.33 -0.10 -2.89
N ILE A 104 4.09 1.21 -2.78
CA ILE A 104 5.14 2.20 -2.54
C ILE A 104 5.82 1.94 -1.18
N HIS A 105 5.05 1.67 -0.13
CA HIS A 105 5.61 1.37 1.20
C HIS A 105 6.44 0.09 1.20
N LEU A 106 5.94 -0.97 0.57
CA LEU A 106 6.66 -2.23 0.46
C LEU A 106 7.99 -2.03 -0.29
N HIS A 107 7.97 -1.31 -1.41
CA HIS A 107 9.18 -1.01 -2.16
C HIS A 107 10.20 -0.25 -1.29
N ARG A 108 9.74 0.77 -0.56
CA ARG A 108 10.61 1.58 0.32
C ARG A 108 11.19 0.74 1.47
N LEU A 109 10.38 -0.14 2.06
CA LEU A 109 10.81 -1.04 3.12
C LEU A 109 11.83 -2.06 2.60
N LEU A 110 11.60 -2.61 1.41
CA LEU A 110 12.54 -3.51 0.75
C LEU A 110 13.87 -2.79 0.49
N LYS A 111 13.84 -1.57 -0.02
CA LYS A 111 15.06 -0.78 -0.26
C LYS A 111 15.83 -0.49 1.03
N VAL A 112 15.13 -0.17 2.12
CA VAL A 112 15.73 0.04 3.44
C VAL A 112 16.31 -1.25 4.01
N TRP A 113 15.70 -2.41 3.76
CA TRP A 113 16.16 -3.70 4.28
C TRP A 113 17.30 -4.32 3.46
N VAL A 114 17.33 -4.08 2.15
CA VAL A 114 18.39 -4.58 1.26
C VAL A 114 19.74 -3.99 1.62
N ALA A 115 19.83 -2.69 1.94
CA ALA A 115 21.08 -2.03 2.30
C ALA A 115 21.84 -2.72 3.47
N PRO A 116 21.24 -2.93 4.66
CA PRO A 116 21.90 -3.63 5.76
C PRO A 116 22.13 -5.12 5.44
N HIS A 117 21.26 -5.76 4.67
CA HIS A 117 21.46 -7.15 4.26
C HIS A 117 22.71 -7.31 3.39
N VAL A 118 22.91 -6.44 2.40
CA VAL A 118 24.09 -6.44 1.52
C VAL A 118 25.38 -6.16 2.29
N ILE A 119 25.35 -5.24 3.27
CA ILE A 119 26.51 -4.99 4.14
C ILE A 119 26.85 -6.25 4.92
N SER A 120 25.85 -6.89 5.54
CA SER A 120 26.04 -8.12 6.31
C SER A 120 26.61 -9.26 5.45
N THR A 121 26.06 -9.49 4.26
CA THR A 121 26.57 -10.54 3.35
C THR A 121 27.98 -10.23 2.87
N SER A 122 28.31 -8.97 2.59
CA SER A 122 29.66 -8.55 2.20
C SER A 122 30.68 -8.81 3.31
N VAL A 123 30.34 -8.46 4.56
CA VAL A 123 31.19 -8.70 5.74
C VAL A 123 31.39 -10.19 5.99
N MET A 124 30.31 -10.97 5.93
CA MET A 124 30.37 -12.43 6.09
C MET A 124 31.28 -13.06 5.04
N LEU A 125 31.19 -12.61 3.79
CA LEU A 125 32.00 -13.12 2.69
C LEU A 125 33.47 -12.74 2.87
N ALA A 126 33.77 -11.51 3.30
CA ALA A 126 35.13 -11.09 3.63
C ALA A 126 35.73 -11.92 4.78
N LEU A 127 34.96 -12.18 5.84
CA LEU A 127 35.38 -13.03 6.95
C LEU A 127 35.62 -14.48 6.51
N MET A 128 34.79 -15.02 5.62
CA MET A 128 35.03 -16.35 5.04
C MET A 128 36.36 -16.42 4.29
N VAL A 129 36.71 -15.39 3.50
CA VAL A 129 37.99 -15.35 2.78
C VAL A 129 39.17 -15.33 3.75
N VAL A 130 39.11 -14.47 4.79
CA VAL A 130 40.13 -14.42 5.84
C VAL A 130 40.27 -15.78 6.52
N HIS A 131 39.15 -16.43 6.85
CA HIS A 131 39.15 -17.74 7.47
C HIS A 131 39.80 -18.82 6.60
N ILE A 132 39.52 -18.84 5.29
CA ILE A 132 40.16 -19.78 4.35
C ILE A 132 41.68 -19.57 4.34
N VAL A 133 42.15 -18.32 4.26
CA VAL A 133 43.60 -18.02 4.29
C VAL A 133 44.23 -18.48 5.60
N GLN A 134 43.57 -18.25 6.73
CA GLN A 134 44.02 -18.74 8.03
C GLN A 134 44.15 -20.26 8.03
N VAL A 135 43.11 -20.99 7.62
CA VAL A 135 43.12 -22.46 7.60
C VAL A 135 44.24 -23.00 6.72
N VAL A 136 44.46 -22.43 5.53
CA VAL A 136 45.56 -22.87 4.65
C VAL A 136 46.93 -22.58 5.29
N PHE A 137 47.13 -21.39 5.84
CA PHE A 137 48.43 -20.99 6.38
C PHE A 137 48.78 -21.74 7.67
N PHE A 138 47.80 -21.99 8.55
CA PHE A 138 47.97 -22.75 9.77
C PHE A 138 48.07 -24.26 9.54
N ASN A 139 47.52 -24.80 8.46
CA ASN A 139 47.62 -26.24 8.15
C ASN A 139 48.90 -26.59 7.36
N VAL A 140 49.51 -25.61 6.69
CA VAL A 140 50.78 -25.78 5.96
C VAL A 140 52.01 -25.59 6.85
N ARG A 141 51.84 -25.02 8.05
CA ARG A 141 52.92 -24.81 9.04
C ARG A 141 52.82 -25.83 10.17
#